data_AF-A0A2V8CSP9-F1
#
_entry.id   AF-A0A2V8CSP9-F1
#
_cell.length_a   1.000
_cell.length_b   1.000
_cell.length_c   1.000
_cell.angle_alpha   90.00
_cell.angle_beta   90.00
_cell.angle_gamma   90.00
#
_symmetry.space_group_name_H-M   'P 1'
#
loop_
_entity.id
_entity.type
_entity.pdbx_description
1 polymer ?
#
loop_
_entity_poly.entity_id
_entity_poly.type
_entity_poly.pdbx_seq_one_letter_code
_entity_poly.pdbx_strand_id
1 'polypeptide(L)'
;MTRASLMLSIALGASACASAPPAAAPPRAPALTFEQKMASILRLEDQRVLRDPAPQVPPATTAPARGRNAPVVVVPPPPPPDLTAMLRDEEARIRRRAALAIGH
;
A
#
# COMPACT_ATOMS: atom_id res chain seq x y z
N MET A 1 27.89 52.10 3.95
CA MET A 1 26.64 51.32 3.81
C MET A 1 26.75 50.00 3.03
N THR A 2 27.73 49.79 2.15
CA THR A 2 27.77 48.61 1.25
C THR A 2 28.24 47.30 1.89
N ARG A 3 29.14 47.36 2.89
CA ARG A 3 29.67 46.17 3.58
C ARG A 3 28.65 45.51 4.53
N ALA A 4 27.79 46.31 5.16
CA ALA A 4 26.74 45.82 6.05
C ALA A 4 25.62 45.12 5.28
N SER A 5 25.25 45.63 4.10
CA SER A 5 24.24 45.02 3.23
C SER A 5 24.69 43.69 2.64
N LEU A 6 25.99 43.53 2.37
CA LEU A 6 26.58 42.28 1.87
C LEU A 6 26.61 41.18 2.95
N MET A 7 26.88 41.55 4.21
CA MET A 7 26.85 40.60 5.32
C MET A 7 25.44 40.12 5.65
N LEU A 8 24.44 41.01 5.56
CA LEU A 8 23.04 40.67 5.82
C LEU A 8 22.45 39.70 4.78
N SER A 9 22.89 39.81 3.51
CA SER A 9 22.44 38.93 2.42
C SER A 9 23.07 37.54 2.48
N ILE A 10 24.32 37.41 2.96
CA ILE A 10 24.96 36.11 3.19
C ILE A 10 24.30 35.37 4.38
N ALA A 11 23.91 36.10 5.43
CA ALA A 11 23.23 35.51 6.59
C ALA A 11 21.83 34.95 6.27
N LEU A 12 21.11 35.54 5.31
CA LEU A 12 19.77 35.08 4.89
C LEU A 12 19.80 33.85 3.97
N GLY A 13 20.93 33.55 3.32
CA GLY A 13 21.04 32.40 2.40
C GLY A 13 21.22 31.05 3.10
N ALA A 14 21.66 31.03 4.36
CA ALA A 14 21.99 29.81 5.09
C ALA A 14 20.78 29.13 5.76
N SER A 15 19.61 29.77 5.79
CA SER A 15 18.40 29.24 6.44
C SER A 15 17.48 28.44 5.51
N ALA A 16 17.84 28.26 4.23
CA ALA A 16 17.02 27.59 3.23
C ALA A 16 17.11 26.05 3.25
N CYS A 17 17.88 25.43 4.16
CA CYS A 17 17.86 23.98 4.38
C CYS A 17 16.63 23.56 5.20
N ALA A 18 15.43 23.80 4.68
CA ALA A 18 14.23 23.13 5.14
C ALA A 18 14.27 21.67 4.65
N SER A 19 15.15 20.87 5.26
CA SER A 19 15.13 19.41 5.12
C SER A 19 13.87 18.91 5.83
N ALA A 20 12.76 18.86 5.11
CA ALA A 20 11.55 18.24 5.59
C ALA A 20 11.84 16.74 5.81
N PRO A 21 11.56 16.17 7.00
CA PRO A 21 11.76 14.75 7.23
C PRO A 21 10.96 13.95 6.18
N PRO A 22 11.54 12.88 5.60
CA PRO A 22 10.78 12.02 4.69
C PRO A 22 9.53 11.55 5.42
N ALA A 23 8.37 11.73 4.77
CA ALA A 23 7.10 11.30 5.32
C ALA A 23 7.19 9.83 5.74
N ALA A 24 6.81 9.54 6.97
CA ALA A 24 6.82 8.18 7.49
C ALA A 24 6.03 7.27 6.54
N ALA A 25 6.62 6.13 6.17
CA ALA A 25 5.96 5.17 5.29
C ALA A 25 4.60 4.78 5.90
N PRO A 26 3.54 4.69 5.07
CA PRO A 26 2.23 4.33 5.58
C PRO A 26 2.28 2.95 6.23
N PRO A 27 1.49 2.72 7.31
CA PRO A 27 1.44 1.43 7.98
C PRO A 27 1.06 0.34 6.98
N ARG A 28 1.91 -0.69 6.87
CA ARG A 28 1.66 -1.84 6.00
C ARG A 28 0.45 -2.60 6.54
N ALA A 29 -0.52 -2.89 5.68
CA ALA A 29 -1.65 -3.74 6.03
C ALA A 29 -1.16 -5.10 6.58
N PRO A 30 -1.81 -5.67 7.60
CA PRO A 30 -1.41 -6.96 8.14
C PRO A 30 -1.49 -8.04 7.06
N ALA A 31 -0.44 -8.86 6.97
CA ALA A 31 -0.41 -9.99 6.05
C ALA A 31 -1.46 -11.04 6.47
N LEU A 32 -2.00 -11.77 5.48
CA LEU A 32 -2.92 -12.87 5.75
C LEU A 32 -2.23 -13.96 6.58
N THR A 33 -2.93 -14.46 7.58
CA THR A 33 -2.49 -15.61 8.37
C THR A 33 -2.56 -16.90 7.54
N PHE A 34 -1.85 -17.94 7.97
CA PHE A 34 -1.90 -19.25 7.33
C PHE A 34 -3.34 -19.77 7.17
N GLU A 35 -4.16 -19.69 8.21
CA GLU A 35 -5.56 -20.14 8.18
C GLU A 35 -6.40 -19.32 7.17
N GLN A 36 -6.17 -18.01 7.08
CA GLN A 36 -6.85 -17.16 6.11
C GLN A 36 -6.45 -17.49 4.67
N LYS A 37 -5.18 -17.84 4.43
CA LYS A 37 -4.71 -18.33 3.14
C LYS A 37 -5.38 -19.65 2.79
N MET A 38 -5.41 -20.61 3.73
CA MET A 38 -6.05 -21.91 3.53
C MET A 38 -7.55 -21.77 3.20
N ALA A 39 -8.28 -20.97 3.98
CA ALA A 39 -9.68 -20.70 3.73
C ALA A 39 -9.92 -20.05 2.35
N SER A 40 -9.01 -19.18 1.91
CA SER A 40 -9.08 -18.57 0.58
C SER A 40 -8.84 -19.60 -0.53
N ILE A 41 -7.90 -20.53 -0.37
CA ILE A 41 -7.67 -21.60 -1.36
C ILE A 41 -8.92 -22.46 -1.52
N LEU A 42 -9.51 -22.90 -0.41
CA LEU A 42 -10.71 -23.75 -0.43
C LEU A 42 -11.89 -23.04 -1.12
N ARG A 43 -12.09 -21.75 -0.84
CA ARG A 43 -13.12 -20.94 -1.49
C ARG A 43 -12.89 -20.83 -3.01
N LEU A 44 -11.68 -20.51 -3.43
CA LEU A 44 -11.34 -20.31 -4.85
C LEU A 44 -11.45 -21.62 -5.64
N GLU A 45 -11.04 -22.73 -5.04
CA GLU A 45 -11.18 -24.07 -5.62
C GLU A 45 -12.65 -24.45 -5.84
N ASP A 46 -13.50 -24.24 -4.83
CA ASP A 46 -14.95 -24.51 -4.90
C ASP A 46 -15.62 -23.72 -6.03
N GLN A 47 -15.27 -22.43 -6.13
CA GLN A 47 -15.79 -21.53 -7.16
C GLN A 47 -15.19 -21.75 -8.55
N ARG A 48 -14.17 -22.61 -8.68
CA ARG A 48 -13.43 -22.85 -9.93
C ARG A 48 -12.86 -21.57 -10.55
N VAL A 49 -12.37 -20.66 -9.69
CA VAL A 49 -11.72 -19.41 -10.13
C VAL A 49 -10.31 -19.31 -9.55
N LEU A 50 -9.42 -18.66 -10.30
CA LEU A 50 -8.02 -18.52 -9.88
C LEU A 50 -7.81 -17.34 -8.92
N ARG A 51 -8.64 -16.30 -9.02
CA ARG A 51 -8.47 -15.05 -8.30
C ARG A 51 -9.83 -14.50 -7.88
N ASP A 52 -9.90 -13.99 -6.66
CA ASP A 52 -11.09 -13.29 -6.19
C ASP A 52 -11.31 -12.02 -7.06
N PRO A 53 -12.55 -11.79 -7.54
CA PRO A 53 -12.85 -10.56 -8.26
C PRO A 53 -12.60 -9.36 -7.35
N ALA A 54 -11.91 -8.35 -7.88
CA ALA A 54 -11.62 -7.14 -7.11
C ALA A 54 -12.94 -6.50 -6.65
N PRO A 55 -13.06 -6.10 -5.37
CA PRO A 55 -14.22 -5.36 -4.91
C PRO A 55 -14.42 -4.11 -5.77
N GLN A 56 -15.63 -3.88 -6.27
CA GLN A 56 -15.96 -2.65 -6.96
C GLN A 56 -16.04 -1.52 -5.92
N VAL A 57 -14.99 -0.70 -5.85
CA VAL A 57 -14.96 0.48 -4.98
C VAL A 57 -15.65 1.63 -5.72
N PRO A 58 -16.73 2.22 -5.19
CA PRO A 58 -17.34 3.41 -5.78
C PRO A 58 -16.29 4.52 -5.91
N PRO A 59 -16.30 5.32 -7.00
CA PRO A 59 -15.38 6.43 -7.14
C PRO A 59 -15.53 7.36 -5.93
N ALA A 60 -14.40 7.70 -5.30
CA ALA A 60 -14.40 8.60 -4.16
C ALA A 60 -14.96 9.96 -4.58
N THR A 61 -16.11 10.34 -4.03
CA THR A 61 -16.66 11.69 -4.21
C THR A 61 -15.74 12.65 -3.47
N THR A 62 -14.93 13.42 -4.21
CA THR A 62 -14.10 14.48 -3.63
C THR A 62 -15.01 15.64 -3.23
N ALA A 63 -15.66 15.55 -2.07
CA ALA A 63 -16.24 16.73 -1.44
C ALA A 63 -15.10 17.55 -0.84
N PRO A 64 -14.95 18.85 -1.18
CA PRO A 64 -13.92 19.68 -0.57
C PRO A 64 -14.23 19.83 0.92
N ALA A 65 -13.38 19.26 1.78
CA ALA A 65 -13.41 19.54 3.21
C ALA A 65 -12.97 21.00 3.40
N ARG A 66 -13.93 21.89 3.62
CA ARG A 66 -13.68 23.32 3.85
C ARG A 66 -12.70 23.47 5.02
N GLY A 67 -11.48 23.95 4.72
CA GLY A 67 -10.47 24.34 5.71
C GLY A 67 -9.37 23.32 6.05
N ARG A 68 -9.21 22.21 5.31
CA ARG A 68 -8.16 21.20 5.60
C ARG A 68 -7.21 21.01 4.41
N ASN A 69 -6.02 21.61 4.48
CA ASN A 69 -4.90 21.45 3.54
C ASN A 69 -4.01 20.23 3.89
N ALA A 70 -4.61 19.15 4.39
CA ALA A 70 -3.88 17.91 4.62
C ALA A 70 -4.26 16.91 3.53
N PRO A 71 -3.31 16.38 2.74
CA PRO A 71 -3.62 15.34 1.77
C PRO A 71 -4.18 14.13 2.52
N VAL A 72 -5.42 13.75 2.19
CA VAL A 72 -5.99 12.49 2.65
C VAL A 72 -5.22 11.37 1.94
N VAL A 73 -4.34 10.70 2.66
CA VAL A 73 -3.61 9.53 2.14
C VAL A 73 -4.60 8.37 2.06
N VAL A 74 -5.11 8.11 0.85
CA VAL A 74 -5.91 6.92 0.58
C VAL A 74 -4.95 5.74 0.46
N VAL A 75 -4.97 4.84 1.45
CA VAL A 75 -4.23 3.57 1.37
C VAL A 75 -4.95 2.68 0.36
N PRO A 76 -4.28 2.22 -0.72
CA PRO A 76 -4.92 1.31 -1.67
C PRO A 76 -5.31 0.00 -0.97
N PRO A 77 -6.46 -0.59 -1.31
CA PRO A 77 -6.91 -1.84 -0.70
C PRO A 77 -5.89 -2.96 -0.97
N PRO A 78 -5.75 -3.93 -0.06
CA PRO A 78 -4.88 -5.07 -0.28
C PRO A 78 -5.32 -5.84 -1.53
N PRO A 79 -4.39 -6.43 -2.29
CA PRO A 79 -4.73 -7.20 -3.47
C PRO A 79 -5.61 -8.40 -3.07
N PRO A 80 -6.62 -8.74 -3.88
CA PRO A 80 -7.47 -9.90 -3.62
C PRO A 80 -6.67 -11.21 -3.70
N PRO A 81 -7.04 -12.26 -2.93
CA PRO A 81 -6.43 -13.57 -2.99
C PRO A 81 -6.39 -14.18 -4.40
N ASP A 82 -5.29 -14.85 -4.72
CA ASP A 82 -5.00 -15.44 -6.04
C ASP A 82 -4.20 -16.74 -5.89
N LEU A 83 -4.73 -17.85 -6.40
CA LEU A 83 -4.10 -19.17 -6.37
C LEU A 83 -2.75 -19.18 -7.09
N THR A 84 -2.60 -18.41 -8.17
CA THR A 84 -1.34 -18.34 -8.92
C THR A 84 -0.26 -17.61 -8.13
N ALA A 85 -0.61 -16.56 -7.38
CA ALA A 85 0.30 -15.88 -6.48
C ALA A 85 0.70 -16.78 -5.30
N MET A 86 -0.23 -17.59 -4.78
CA MET A 86 0.02 -18.52 -3.67
C MET A 86 1.00 -19.66 -4.02
N LEU A 87 1.24 -19.93 -5.31
CA LEU A 87 2.32 -20.85 -5.72
C LEU A 87 3.73 -20.34 -5.33
N ARG A 88 3.86 -19.06 -4.99
CA ARG A 88 5.10 -18.43 -4.52
C ARG A 88 5.07 -18.10 -3.04
N ASP A 89 4.10 -18.61 -2.29
CA ASP A 89 4.00 -18.36 -0.87
C ASP A 89 5.23 -18.93 -0.12
N GLU A 90 5.67 -18.24 0.94
CA GLU A 90 6.78 -18.68 1.79
C GLU A 90 6.50 -20.08 2.41
N GLU A 91 5.24 -20.37 2.74
CA GLU A 91 4.84 -21.63 3.34
C GLU A 91 4.69 -22.74 2.30
N ALA A 92 5.52 -23.79 2.39
CA ALA A 92 5.51 -24.91 1.45
C ALA A 92 4.16 -25.64 1.35
N ARG A 93 3.41 -25.69 2.46
CA ARG A 93 2.07 -26.32 2.50
C ARG A 93 1.04 -25.53 1.69
N ILE A 94 1.12 -24.19 1.72
CA ILE A 94 0.26 -23.31 0.92
C ILE A 94 0.55 -23.51 -0.56
N ARG A 95 1.83 -23.51 -0.97
CA ARG A 95 2.23 -23.75 -2.36
C ARG A 95 1.66 -25.07 -2.92
N ARG A 96 1.85 -26.17 -2.17
CA ARG A 96 1.35 -27.49 -2.57
C ARG A 96 -0.18 -27.49 -2.69
N ARG A 97 -0.89 -26.90 -1.73
CA ARG A 97 -2.35 -26.92 -1.72
C ARG A 97 -2.95 -26.08 -2.87
N ALA A 98 -2.34 -24.94 -3.17
CA ALA A 98 -2.71 -24.10 -4.30
C ALA A 98 -2.51 -24.83 -5.64
N ALA A 99 -1.41 -25.56 -5.82
CA ALA A 99 -1.20 -26.38 -7.01
C ALA A 99 -2.30 -27.43 -7.20
N LEU A 100 -2.67 -28.16 -6.14
CA LEU A 100 -3.76 -29.14 -6.20
C LEU A 100 -5.11 -28.48 -6.56
N ALA A 101 -5.40 -27.30 -6.01
CA ALA A 101 -6.63 -26.56 -6.30
C ALA A 101 -6.74 -26.13 -7.78
N ILE A 102 -5.61 -25.85 -8.42
CA ILE A 102 -5.57 -25.48 -9.85
C ILE A 102 -5.85 -26.69 -10.76
N GLY A 103 -5.55 -27.92 -10.30
CA GLY A 103 -5.77 -29.15 -11.07
C GLY A 103 -4.48 -29.85 -11.50
N HIS A 104 -3.47 -29.83 -10.65
CA HIS A 104 -2.19 -30.52 -10.86
C HIS A 104 -2.30 -32.05 -10.82
#